data_AF-A0A2G1ZZV8-F1
#
_entry.id   AF-A0A2G1ZZV8-F1
#
_cell.length_a   1.000
_cell.length_b   1.000
_cell.length_c   1.000
_cell.angle_alpha   90.00
_cell.angle_beta   90.00
_cell.angle_gamma   90.00
#
_symmetry.space_group_name_H-M   'P 1'
#
loop_
_entity.id
_entity.type
_entity.pdbx_description
1 polymer ?
#
loop_
_entity_poly.entity_id
_entity_poly.type
_entity_poly.pdbx_seq_one_letter_code
_entity_poly.pdbx_strand_id
1 'polypeptide(L)'
;MYKKLLQLGLFVITSSLLSGCFHKPVDPSDPYENFNRSMFAFNMDMDHLFMRPIAQTYNFLLPHFAQTGVKNAFDNLDEVTSIPNDVLQGKFLFMLNDFWRLLINSTVGVGGLFDVAKHMGLRPHYESFELTLAYWQGNTHTSPYLVLPFMGPGTFRSNFGGVIDLPTTPYFYIPGKYWYIDAAARGLQITNHRSELLPANRMIDTAFDPYVFVRSAYTQTMDKRLKENLAETFKSKHIVSSNRLTVQDFKNVSDADNATELDSKGISLEQAKDSGFIFANEPAAKDTATKKGGTTKLADPAATKTPPKSKEEKK
;
A
#
# COMPACT_ATOMS: atom_id res chain seq x y z
N MET A 1 -48.63 -28.15 14.48
CA MET A 1 -47.89 -27.02 15.11
C MET A 1 -46.93 -26.32 14.15
N TYR A 2 -46.09 -27.03 13.39
CA TYR A 2 -45.06 -26.41 12.53
C TYR A 2 -45.57 -25.40 11.49
N LYS A 3 -46.72 -25.64 10.84
CA LYS A 3 -47.30 -24.71 9.86
C LYS A 3 -47.70 -23.34 10.46
N LYS A 4 -48.17 -23.31 11.71
CA LYS A 4 -48.53 -22.06 12.41
C LYS A 4 -47.27 -21.27 12.84
N LEU A 5 -46.22 -21.98 13.25
CA LEU A 5 -44.92 -21.38 13.58
C LEU A 5 -44.22 -20.81 12.34
N LEU A 6 -44.33 -21.48 11.19
CA LEU A 6 -43.79 -21.01 9.91
C LEU A 6 -44.52 -19.76 9.38
N GLN A 7 -45.85 -19.70 9.55
CA GLN A 7 -46.64 -18.52 9.20
C GLN A 7 -46.36 -17.32 10.12
N LEU A 8 -46.14 -17.55 11.42
CA LEU A 8 -45.76 -16.50 12.37
C LEU A 8 -44.35 -15.97 12.08
N GLY A 9 -43.40 -16.84 11.73
CA GLY A 9 -42.06 -16.44 11.28
C GLY A 9 -42.09 -15.59 10.01
N LEU A 10 -42.92 -15.96 9.03
CA LEU A 10 -43.09 -15.20 7.80
C LEU A 10 -43.66 -13.79 8.07
N PHE A 11 -44.60 -13.67 9.01
CA PHE A 11 -45.24 -12.39 9.36
C PHE A 11 -44.32 -11.44 10.12
N VAL A 12 -43.42 -11.97 10.96
CA VAL A 12 -42.39 -11.17 11.66
C VAL A 12 -41.31 -10.69 10.67
N ILE A 13 -40.93 -11.53 9.71
CA ILE A 13 -39.97 -11.15 8.65
C ILE A 13 -40.56 -10.06 7.75
N THR A 14 -41.84 -10.16 7.36
CA THR A 14 -42.49 -9.13 6.54
C THR A 14 -42.73 -7.83 7.31
N SER A 15 -43.04 -7.90 8.61
CA SER A 15 -43.21 -6.69 9.43
C SER A 15 -41.91 -5.92 9.65
N SER A 16 -40.77 -6.62 9.72
CA SER A 16 -39.44 -5.98 9.81
C SER A 16 -39.02 -5.29 8.51
N LEU A 17 -39.55 -5.71 7.37
CA LEU A 17 -39.26 -5.12 6.06
C LEU A 17 -40.07 -3.83 5.77
N LEU A 18 -41.07 -3.48 6.59
CA LEU A 18 -41.96 -2.33 6.37
C LEU A 18 -41.68 -1.12 7.28
N SER A 19 -40.67 -1.17 8.16
CA SER A 19 -40.27 0.03 8.92
C SER A 19 -39.47 0.97 8.01
N GLY A 20 -40.17 1.96 7.45
CA GLY A 20 -39.64 2.94 6.51
C GLY A 20 -38.47 3.75 7.08
N CYS A 21 -37.44 3.91 6.26
CA CYS A 21 -36.28 4.75 6.55
C CYS A 21 -36.63 6.24 6.49
N PHE A 22 -36.42 6.93 7.61
CA PHE A 22 -36.20 8.37 7.65
C PHE A 22 -34.94 8.67 6.80
N HIS A 23 -35.09 9.20 5.60
CA HIS A 23 -33.98 9.42 4.67
C HIS A 23 -33.33 10.78 4.98
N LYS A 24 -32.28 10.79 5.81
CA LYS A 24 -31.31 11.90 5.82
C LYS A 24 -30.70 12.03 4.42
N PRO A 25 -30.31 13.23 3.95
CA PRO A 25 -29.55 13.35 2.71
C PRO A 25 -28.32 12.45 2.82
N VAL A 26 -28.27 11.44 1.97
CA VAL A 26 -27.23 10.44 1.94
C VAL A 26 -25.99 11.07 1.35
N ASP A 27 -24.89 11.10 2.10
CA ASP A 27 -23.57 11.41 1.54
C ASP A 27 -23.30 10.39 0.41
N PRO A 28 -23.18 10.81 -0.86
CA PRO A 28 -22.96 9.88 -1.96
C PRO A 28 -21.70 9.02 -1.78
N SER A 29 -20.73 9.51 -1.00
CA SER A 29 -19.50 8.78 -0.66
C SER A 29 -19.69 7.76 0.46
N ASP A 30 -20.75 7.87 1.28
CA ASP A 30 -21.06 6.96 2.38
C ASP A 30 -22.57 6.65 2.46
N PRO A 31 -23.08 5.81 1.55
CA PRO A 31 -24.50 5.50 1.48
C PRO A 31 -25.07 4.79 2.72
N TYR A 32 -24.20 4.20 3.53
CA TYR A 32 -24.54 3.33 4.65
C TYR A 32 -24.07 3.90 5.99
N GLU A 33 -23.95 5.22 6.12
CA GLU A 33 -23.34 5.90 7.28
C GLU A 33 -23.88 5.40 8.63
N ASN A 34 -25.21 5.25 8.79
CA ASN A 34 -25.79 4.78 10.06
C ASN A 34 -25.32 3.36 10.43
N PHE A 35 -25.28 2.45 9.45
CA PHE A 35 -24.78 1.09 9.65
C PHE A 35 -23.28 1.12 9.92
N ASN A 36 -22.54 1.89 9.12
CA ASN A 36 -21.09 1.99 9.21
C ASN A 36 -20.64 2.55 10.57
N ARG A 37 -21.31 3.58 11.09
CA ARG A 37 -21.06 4.12 12.44
C ARG A 37 -21.35 3.10 13.55
N SER A 38 -22.41 2.31 13.40
CA SER A 38 -22.76 1.26 14.38
C SER A 38 -21.70 0.16 14.40
N MET A 39 -21.28 -0.31 13.22
CA MET A 39 -20.22 -1.33 13.11
C MET A 39 -18.85 -0.78 13.52
N PHE A 40 -18.58 0.50 13.24
CA PHE A 40 -17.37 1.18 13.70
C PHE A 40 -17.31 1.23 15.23
N ALA A 41 -18.40 1.60 15.91
CA ALA A 41 -18.46 1.58 17.37
C ALA A 41 -18.20 0.17 17.92
N PHE A 42 -18.84 -0.85 17.36
CA PHE A 42 -18.58 -2.24 17.73
C PHE A 42 -17.09 -2.63 17.57
N ASN A 43 -16.49 -2.29 16.43
CA ASN A 43 -15.08 -2.59 16.17
C ASN A 43 -14.14 -1.83 17.13
N MET A 44 -14.45 -0.57 17.45
CA MET A 44 -13.70 0.21 18.44
C MET A 44 -13.78 -0.43 19.82
N ASP A 45 -14.96 -0.86 20.27
CA ASP A 45 -15.11 -1.54 21.56
C ASP A 45 -14.30 -2.84 21.61
N MET A 46 -14.33 -3.64 20.53
CA MET A 46 -13.51 -4.85 20.41
C MET A 46 -12.01 -4.53 20.38
N ASP A 47 -11.61 -3.43 19.74
CA ASP A 47 -10.22 -2.97 19.75
C ASP A 47 -9.76 -2.63 21.17
N HIS A 48 -10.53 -1.78 21.88
CA HIS A 48 -10.20 -1.36 23.23
C HIS A 48 -10.14 -2.53 24.22
N LEU A 49 -11.04 -3.50 24.07
CA LEU A 49 -11.16 -4.63 25.00
C LEU A 49 -10.12 -5.74 24.73
N PHE A 50 -9.84 -6.03 23.45
CA PHE A 50 -9.02 -7.19 23.07
C PHE A 50 -7.79 -6.80 22.25
N MET A 51 -7.99 -6.20 21.08
CA MET A 51 -6.91 -6.08 20.09
C MET A 51 -5.80 -5.11 20.53
N ARG A 52 -6.16 -3.99 21.15
CA ARG A 52 -5.23 -2.96 21.63
C ARG A 52 -4.37 -3.48 22.79
N PRO A 53 -4.91 -4.12 23.85
CA PRO A 53 -4.08 -4.77 24.87
C PRO A 53 -3.15 -5.85 24.32
N ILE A 54 -3.63 -6.69 23.38
CA ILE A 54 -2.83 -7.74 22.73
C ILE A 54 -1.67 -7.10 21.94
N ALA A 55 -1.95 -6.08 21.13
CA ALA A 55 -0.96 -5.39 20.34
C ALA A 55 0.07 -4.64 21.20
N GLN A 56 -0.35 -4.03 22.31
CA GLN A 56 0.57 -3.40 23.28
C GLN A 56 1.50 -4.43 23.92
N THR A 57 0.97 -5.59 24.29
CA THR A 57 1.75 -6.70 24.86
C THR A 57 2.74 -7.24 23.82
N TYR A 58 2.29 -7.44 22.59
CA TYR A 58 3.14 -7.85 21.46
C TYR A 58 4.30 -6.85 21.25
N ASN A 59 4.00 -5.55 21.19
CA ASN A 59 5.00 -4.50 21.02
C ASN A 59 5.97 -4.39 22.21
N PHE A 60 5.50 -4.71 23.42
CA PHE A 60 6.34 -4.71 24.62
C PHE A 60 7.28 -5.93 24.66
N LEU A 61 6.81 -7.11 24.26
CA LEU A 61 7.57 -8.36 24.33
C LEU A 61 8.58 -8.53 23.18
N LEU A 62 8.20 -8.11 21.97
CA LEU A 62 9.00 -8.35 20.77
C LEU A 62 9.79 -7.11 20.35
N PRO A 63 11.11 -7.23 20.14
CA PRO A 63 11.92 -6.13 19.61
C PRO A 63 11.52 -5.82 18.16
N HIS A 64 11.76 -4.58 17.73
CA HIS A 64 11.32 -4.08 16.43
C HIS A 64 11.76 -4.97 15.25
N PHE A 65 12.99 -5.51 15.27
CA PHE A 65 13.48 -6.38 14.18
C PHE A 65 12.66 -7.67 14.04
N ALA A 66 12.13 -8.21 15.15
CA ALA A 66 11.31 -9.41 15.12
C ALA A 66 9.92 -9.10 14.54
N GLN A 67 9.34 -7.96 14.91
CA GLN A 67 8.08 -7.47 14.33
C GLN A 67 8.24 -7.24 12.82
N THR A 68 9.34 -6.61 12.40
CA THR A 68 9.66 -6.44 10.97
C THR A 68 9.82 -7.78 10.26
N GLY A 69 10.46 -8.77 10.90
CA GLY A 69 10.60 -10.10 10.31
C GLY A 69 9.26 -10.82 10.13
N VAL A 70 8.38 -10.71 11.12
CA VAL A 70 7.00 -11.21 11.02
C VAL A 70 6.26 -10.51 9.88
N LYS A 71 6.35 -9.18 9.81
CA LYS A 71 5.76 -8.40 8.72
C LYS A 71 6.27 -8.87 7.35
N ASN A 72 7.58 -8.99 7.17
CA ASN A 72 8.18 -9.43 5.91
C ASN A 72 7.71 -10.84 5.51
N ALA A 73 7.57 -11.74 6.47
CA ALA A 73 7.11 -13.10 6.18
C ALA A 73 5.66 -13.11 5.65
N PHE A 74 4.78 -12.28 6.23
CA PHE A 74 3.42 -12.11 5.72
C PHE A 74 3.39 -11.38 4.38
N ASP A 75 4.15 -10.28 4.24
CA ASP A 75 4.26 -9.56 2.96
C ASP A 75 4.73 -10.50 1.84
N ASN A 76 5.70 -11.38 2.11
CA ASN A 76 6.19 -12.39 1.17
C ASN A 76 5.10 -13.40 0.77
N LEU A 77 4.16 -13.73 1.66
CA LEU A 77 3.05 -14.62 1.34
C LEU A 77 1.96 -13.89 0.53
N ASP A 78 1.79 -12.59 0.76
CA ASP A 78 0.89 -11.75 -0.02
C ASP A 78 1.38 -11.55 -1.48
N GLU A 79 2.67 -11.77 -1.77
CA GLU A 79 3.20 -11.83 -3.16
C GLU A 79 2.47 -12.91 -3.98
N VAL A 80 2.04 -14.01 -3.36
CA VAL A 80 1.28 -15.09 -4.03
C VAL A 80 -0.07 -14.59 -4.54
N THR A 81 -0.68 -13.62 -3.85
CA THR A 81 -1.91 -12.95 -4.27
C THR A 81 -1.63 -11.84 -5.29
N SER A 82 -0.50 -11.14 -5.17
CA SER A 82 -0.14 -10.05 -6.09
C SER A 82 0.16 -10.55 -7.50
N ILE A 83 0.92 -11.65 -7.65
CA ILE A 83 1.31 -12.25 -8.93
C ILE A 83 0.13 -12.47 -9.91
N PRO A 84 -0.96 -13.20 -9.55
CA PRO A 84 -2.09 -13.40 -10.46
C PRO A 84 -2.83 -12.09 -10.75
N ASN A 85 -2.90 -11.16 -9.80
CA ASN A 85 -3.51 -9.86 -10.01
C ASN A 85 -2.71 -8.98 -10.98
N ASP A 86 -1.38 -9.00 -10.91
CA ASP A 86 -0.52 -8.37 -11.91
C ASP A 86 -0.75 -8.95 -13.31
N VAL A 87 -0.90 -10.27 -13.43
CA VAL A 87 -1.23 -10.93 -14.71
C VAL A 87 -2.57 -10.42 -15.23
N LEU A 88 -3.60 -10.37 -14.38
CA LEU A 88 -4.93 -9.89 -14.75
C LEU A 88 -4.94 -8.42 -15.18
N GLN A 89 -3.99 -7.62 -14.70
CA GLN A 89 -3.84 -6.21 -15.08
C GLN A 89 -2.86 -6.00 -16.24
N GLY A 90 -2.17 -7.06 -16.72
CA GLY A 90 -1.17 -6.98 -17.78
C GLY A 90 0.17 -6.37 -17.33
N LYS A 91 0.46 -6.39 -16.04
CA LYS A 91 1.68 -5.85 -15.42
C LYS A 91 2.81 -6.90 -15.37
N PHE A 92 3.21 -7.46 -16.51
CA PHE A 92 4.17 -8.58 -16.54
C PHE A 92 5.53 -8.30 -15.87
N LEU A 93 6.04 -7.07 -15.96
CA LEU A 93 7.32 -6.72 -15.31
C LEU A 93 7.19 -6.72 -13.79
N PHE A 94 6.03 -6.31 -13.27
CA PHE A 94 5.72 -6.31 -11.85
C PHE A 94 5.46 -7.74 -11.35
N MET A 95 4.73 -8.55 -12.11
CA MET A 95 4.59 -9.98 -11.84
C MET A 95 5.95 -10.69 -11.73
N LEU A 96 6.91 -10.39 -12.63
CA LEU A 96 8.26 -10.97 -12.55
C LEU A 96 9.02 -10.46 -11.32
N ASN A 97 8.88 -9.18 -10.97
CA ASN A 97 9.45 -8.62 -9.75
C ASN A 97 8.95 -9.38 -8.51
N ASP A 98 7.64 -9.57 -8.38
CA ASP A 98 7.03 -10.25 -7.22
C ASP A 98 7.37 -11.71 -7.17
N PHE A 99 7.41 -12.37 -8.32
CA PHE A 99 7.87 -13.75 -8.41
C PHE A 99 9.31 -13.89 -7.90
N TRP A 100 10.22 -13.00 -8.32
CA TRP A 100 11.59 -13.03 -7.82
C TRP A 100 11.70 -12.65 -6.34
N ARG A 101 10.89 -11.69 -5.87
CA ARG A 101 10.80 -11.35 -4.45
C ARG A 101 10.38 -12.56 -3.63
N LEU A 102 9.29 -13.22 -4.02
CA LEU A 102 8.78 -14.44 -3.41
C LEU A 102 9.86 -15.52 -3.34
N LEU A 103 10.53 -15.80 -4.45
CA LEU A 103 11.58 -16.82 -4.50
C LEU A 103 12.77 -16.47 -3.60
N ILE A 104 13.31 -15.27 -3.70
CA ILE A 104 14.52 -14.84 -2.98
C ILE A 104 14.23 -14.77 -1.48
N ASN A 105 13.12 -14.15 -1.08
CA ASN A 105 12.77 -14.00 0.32
C ASN A 105 12.36 -15.34 0.94
N SER A 106 11.71 -16.23 0.20
CA SER A 106 11.39 -17.57 0.70
C SER A 106 12.63 -18.46 0.88
N THR A 107 13.63 -18.33 0.00
CA THR A 107 14.86 -19.16 0.03
C THR A 107 15.96 -18.52 0.88
N VAL A 108 16.55 -17.43 0.40
CA VAL A 108 17.66 -16.71 1.05
C VAL A 108 17.16 -15.94 2.27
N GLY A 109 15.95 -15.39 2.18
CA GLY A 109 15.32 -14.65 3.28
C GLY A 109 14.69 -15.50 4.39
N VAL A 110 14.93 -16.82 4.38
CA VAL A 110 14.46 -17.79 5.38
C VAL A 110 12.93 -17.72 5.54
N GLY A 111 12.20 -18.12 4.50
CA GLY A 111 10.73 -18.13 4.52
C GLY A 111 10.09 -16.74 4.57
N GLY A 112 10.82 -15.70 4.14
CA GLY A 112 10.35 -14.32 4.11
C GLY A 112 10.68 -13.49 5.34
N LEU A 113 11.33 -14.04 6.37
CA LEU A 113 11.71 -13.26 7.56
C LEU A 113 12.63 -12.08 7.23
N PHE A 114 13.51 -12.24 6.24
CA PHE A 114 14.40 -11.18 5.76
C PHE A 114 14.04 -10.78 4.34
N ASP A 115 13.74 -9.49 4.12
CA ASP A 115 13.52 -8.93 2.77
C ASP A 115 14.86 -8.68 2.06
N VAL A 116 15.48 -9.76 1.59
CA VAL A 116 16.73 -9.74 0.83
C VAL A 116 16.51 -9.16 -0.56
N ALA A 117 15.36 -9.45 -1.17
CA ALA A 117 15.01 -8.99 -2.51
C ALA A 117 15.01 -7.45 -2.62
N LYS A 118 14.54 -6.75 -1.58
CA LYS A 118 14.59 -5.29 -1.52
C LYS A 118 16.01 -4.73 -1.59
N HIS A 119 16.98 -5.39 -0.97
CA HIS A 119 18.39 -4.99 -1.03
C HIS A 119 19.01 -5.24 -2.41
N MET A 120 18.40 -6.10 -3.23
CA MET A 120 18.79 -6.36 -4.62
C MET A 120 18.11 -5.43 -5.62
N GLY A 121 17.33 -4.44 -5.15
CA GLY A 121 16.63 -3.46 -5.99
C GLY A 121 15.24 -3.89 -6.46
N LEU A 122 14.75 -5.07 -6.05
CA LEU A 122 13.38 -5.50 -6.31
C LEU A 122 12.44 -4.78 -5.34
N ARG A 123 11.73 -3.76 -5.81
CA ARG A 123 10.87 -2.95 -4.94
C ARG A 123 9.58 -3.72 -4.64
N PRO A 124 9.09 -3.73 -3.38
CA PRO A 124 7.77 -4.28 -3.09
C PRO A 124 6.70 -3.40 -3.73
N HIS A 125 5.71 -4.03 -4.33
CA HIS A 125 4.41 -3.45 -4.59
C HIS A 125 3.33 -4.41 -4.08
N TYR A 126 2.08 -3.98 -4.09
CA TYR A 126 0.98 -4.78 -3.54
C TYR A 126 -0.18 -4.75 -4.53
N GLU A 127 -0.65 -5.92 -4.92
CA GLU A 127 -1.82 -6.07 -5.77
C GLU A 127 -2.86 -6.99 -5.14
N SER A 128 -4.13 -6.61 -5.32
CA SER A 128 -5.28 -7.40 -4.88
C SER A 128 -6.37 -7.34 -5.93
N PHE A 129 -7.35 -8.24 -5.83
CA PHE A 129 -8.47 -8.27 -6.75
C PHE A 129 -9.31 -6.99 -6.69
N GLU A 130 -9.29 -6.27 -5.56
CA GLU A 130 -9.87 -4.94 -5.47
C GLU A 130 -9.26 -3.97 -6.51
N LEU A 131 -7.93 -3.92 -6.58
CA LEU A 131 -7.20 -3.05 -7.50
C LEU A 131 -7.35 -3.54 -8.94
N THR A 132 -7.34 -4.86 -9.14
CA THR A 132 -7.65 -5.46 -10.45
C THR A 132 -9.02 -5.04 -10.94
N LEU A 133 -10.05 -5.13 -10.10
CA LEU A 133 -11.40 -4.71 -10.48
C LEU A 133 -11.46 -3.19 -10.72
N ALA A 134 -10.72 -2.39 -9.95
CA ALA A 134 -10.58 -0.95 -10.19
C ALA A 134 -10.00 -0.66 -11.58
N TYR A 135 -8.95 -1.38 -11.96
CA TYR A 135 -8.31 -1.28 -13.26
C TYR A 135 -9.29 -1.55 -14.41
N TRP A 136 -10.04 -2.66 -14.34
CA TRP A 136 -11.04 -3.01 -15.36
C TRP A 136 -12.25 -2.07 -15.37
N GLN A 137 -12.54 -1.41 -14.26
CA GLN A 137 -13.57 -0.35 -14.15
C GLN A 137 -13.03 1.03 -14.60
N GLY A 138 -11.85 1.08 -15.21
CA GLY A 138 -11.25 2.32 -15.73
C GLY A 138 -10.69 3.25 -14.66
N ASN A 139 -10.47 2.78 -13.43
CA ASN A 139 -9.90 3.54 -12.31
C ASN A 139 -10.65 4.84 -11.95
N THR A 140 -11.93 4.95 -12.29
CA THR A 140 -12.75 6.14 -12.05
C THR A 140 -13.87 5.92 -11.02
N HIS A 141 -14.21 4.67 -10.72
CA HIS A 141 -15.38 4.35 -9.91
C HIS A 141 -15.02 4.17 -8.43
N THR A 142 -15.56 5.05 -7.59
CA THR A 142 -15.49 4.95 -6.13
C THR A 142 -16.54 3.93 -5.69
N SER A 143 -16.09 2.80 -5.13
CA SER A 143 -17.01 1.81 -4.56
C SER A 143 -17.59 2.35 -3.24
N PRO A 144 -18.88 2.12 -2.92
CA PRO A 144 -19.48 2.62 -1.70
C PRO A 144 -18.71 2.17 -0.45
N TYR A 145 -18.47 3.10 0.47
CA TYR A 145 -17.80 2.83 1.74
C TYR A 145 -18.68 1.94 2.63
N LEU A 146 -18.05 0.94 3.23
CA LEU A 146 -18.72 -0.04 4.09
C LEU A 146 -17.79 -0.45 5.23
N VAL A 147 -18.29 -0.37 6.46
CA VAL A 147 -17.58 -0.87 7.64
C VAL A 147 -18.20 -2.20 8.04
N LEU A 148 -17.40 -3.26 8.02
CA LEU A 148 -17.84 -4.58 8.44
C LEU A 148 -17.38 -4.89 9.88
N PRO A 149 -18.16 -5.69 10.63
CA PRO A 149 -17.72 -6.15 11.94
C PRO A 149 -16.44 -7.00 11.81
N PHE A 150 -15.52 -6.85 12.75
CA PHE A 150 -14.18 -7.47 12.81
C PHE A 150 -13.20 -7.08 11.70
N MET A 151 -13.66 -6.86 10.47
CA MET A 151 -12.80 -6.50 9.33
C MET A 151 -12.47 -5.01 9.29
N GLY A 152 -13.37 -4.14 9.77
CA GLY A 152 -13.16 -2.70 9.82
C GLY A 152 -13.56 -1.96 8.54
N PRO A 153 -12.93 -0.80 8.27
CA PRO A 153 -13.17 0.03 7.09
C PRO A 153 -12.88 -0.69 5.77
N GLY A 154 -13.79 -0.60 4.81
CA GLY A 154 -13.63 -1.16 3.48
C GLY A 154 -14.55 -0.50 2.46
N THR A 155 -14.57 -1.06 1.25
CA THR A 155 -15.60 -0.80 0.24
C THR A 155 -16.28 -2.11 -0.15
N PHE A 156 -17.43 -2.04 -0.82
CA PHE A 156 -18.05 -3.24 -1.40
C PHE A 156 -17.08 -4.00 -2.31
N ARG A 157 -16.34 -3.26 -3.14
CA ARG A 157 -15.33 -3.82 -4.03
C ARG A 157 -14.18 -4.46 -3.25
N SER A 158 -13.69 -3.80 -2.21
CA SER A 158 -12.62 -4.31 -1.35
C SER A 158 -13.01 -5.64 -0.70
N ASN A 159 -14.19 -5.69 -0.10
CA ASN A 159 -14.68 -6.90 0.58
C ASN A 159 -14.93 -8.04 -0.42
N PHE A 160 -15.53 -7.74 -1.57
CA PHE A 160 -15.72 -8.75 -2.61
C PHE A 160 -14.38 -9.22 -3.18
N GLY A 161 -13.43 -8.31 -3.39
CA GLY A 161 -12.07 -8.64 -3.83
C GLY A 161 -11.35 -9.56 -2.86
N GLY A 162 -11.44 -9.28 -1.55
CA GLY A 162 -10.88 -10.15 -0.52
C GLY A 162 -11.44 -11.58 -0.56
N VAL A 163 -12.72 -11.77 -0.91
CA VAL A 163 -13.31 -13.11 -1.09
C VAL A 163 -12.74 -13.81 -2.32
N ILE A 164 -12.53 -13.08 -3.42
CA ILE A 164 -11.94 -13.62 -4.65
C ILE A 164 -10.45 -13.91 -4.48
N ASP A 165 -9.74 -13.19 -3.61
CA ASP A 165 -8.33 -13.43 -3.27
C ASP A 165 -8.14 -14.58 -2.25
N LEU A 166 -9.21 -15.12 -1.65
CA LEU A 166 -9.08 -16.24 -0.70
C LEU A 166 -8.32 -17.45 -1.29
N PRO A 167 -8.59 -17.92 -2.52
CA PRO A 167 -7.86 -19.05 -3.09
C PRO A 167 -6.39 -18.75 -3.38
N THR A 168 -5.99 -17.48 -3.52
CA THR A 168 -4.57 -17.12 -3.73
C THR A 168 -3.81 -16.97 -2.42
N THR A 169 -4.54 -16.92 -1.30
CA THR A 169 -3.95 -16.84 0.04
C THR A 169 -3.44 -18.24 0.46
N PRO A 170 -2.14 -18.42 0.76
CA PRO A 170 -1.58 -19.75 1.10
C PRO A 170 -2.28 -20.45 2.28
N TYR A 171 -2.77 -19.68 3.25
CA TYR A 171 -3.48 -20.19 4.43
C TYR A 171 -4.80 -20.91 4.10
N PHE A 172 -5.43 -20.58 2.97
CA PHE A 172 -6.69 -21.19 2.53
C PHE A 172 -6.59 -22.71 2.30
N TYR A 173 -5.38 -23.19 2.02
CA TYR A 173 -5.10 -24.60 1.76
C TYR A 173 -4.73 -25.42 3.00
N ILE A 174 -4.69 -24.81 4.19
CA ILE A 174 -4.46 -25.53 5.45
C ILE A 174 -5.67 -26.44 5.72
N PRO A 175 -5.51 -27.78 5.82
CA PRO A 175 -6.62 -28.68 6.06
C PRO A 175 -7.38 -28.32 7.35
N GLY A 176 -8.71 -28.43 7.34
CA GLY A 176 -9.55 -28.01 8.49
C GLY A 176 -9.21 -28.70 9.83
N LYS A 177 -8.62 -29.89 9.81
CA LYS A 177 -8.08 -30.55 11.03
C LYS A 177 -6.98 -29.74 11.73
N TYR A 178 -6.33 -28.82 11.01
CA TYR A 178 -5.25 -27.94 11.48
C TYR A 178 -5.69 -26.47 11.56
N TRP A 179 -6.98 -26.21 11.75
CA TRP A 179 -7.55 -24.86 11.85
C TRP A 179 -6.84 -23.97 12.88
N TYR A 180 -6.26 -24.54 13.93
CA TYR A 180 -5.53 -23.81 14.96
C TYR A 180 -4.21 -23.19 14.45
N ILE A 181 -3.55 -23.81 13.46
CA ILE A 181 -2.35 -23.27 12.82
C ILE A 181 -2.71 -22.02 12.02
N ASP A 182 -3.79 -22.14 11.25
CA ASP A 182 -4.34 -21.08 10.43
C ASP A 182 -4.83 -19.89 11.28
N ALA A 183 -5.58 -20.18 12.35
CA ALA A 183 -5.99 -19.17 13.33
C ALA A 183 -4.80 -18.49 14.02
N ALA A 184 -3.75 -19.24 14.36
CA ALA A 184 -2.54 -18.68 14.96
C ALA A 184 -1.78 -17.77 13.98
N ALA A 185 -1.64 -18.17 12.70
CA ALA A 185 -0.98 -17.38 11.67
C ALA A 185 -1.73 -16.06 11.43
N ARG A 186 -3.05 -16.11 11.21
CA ARG A 186 -3.86 -14.89 11.06
C ARG A 186 -3.86 -14.04 12.33
N GLY A 187 -3.96 -14.66 13.51
CA GLY A 187 -3.89 -13.95 14.78
C GLY A 187 -2.56 -13.19 14.94
N LEU A 188 -1.44 -13.81 14.54
CA LEU A 188 -0.14 -13.17 14.52
C LEU A 188 -0.07 -12.01 13.51
N GLN A 189 -0.57 -12.20 12.29
CA GLN A 189 -0.61 -11.16 11.25
C GLN A 189 -1.40 -9.95 11.72
N ILE A 190 -2.62 -10.18 12.22
CA ILE A 190 -3.51 -9.13 12.72
C ILE A 190 -2.88 -8.42 13.91
N THR A 191 -2.28 -9.16 14.83
CA THR A 191 -1.60 -8.57 16.01
C THR A 191 -0.42 -7.71 15.59
N ASN A 192 0.44 -8.21 14.69
CA ASN A 192 1.58 -7.47 14.17
C ASN A 192 1.12 -6.19 13.47
N HIS A 193 0.16 -6.29 12.54
CA HIS A 193 -0.39 -5.14 11.85
C HIS A 193 -1.02 -4.13 12.82
N ARG A 194 -1.77 -4.59 13.82
CA ARG A 194 -2.38 -3.73 14.82
C ARG A 194 -1.35 -3.01 15.69
N SER A 195 -0.22 -3.67 15.98
CA SER A 195 0.88 -3.10 16.75
C SER A 195 1.54 -1.91 16.04
N GLU A 196 1.64 -1.96 14.71
CA GLU A 196 2.14 -0.86 13.87
C GLU A 196 1.23 0.37 13.94
N LEU A 197 -0.06 0.17 14.23
CA LEU A 197 -1.07 1.24 14.33
C LEU A 197 -1.21 1.83 15.75
N LEU A 198 -0.49 1.32 16.75
CA LEU A 198 -0.55 1.87 18.12
C LEU A 198 -0.26 3.38 18.21
N PRO A 199 0.71 3.95 17.45
CA PRO A 199 0.96 5.39 17.49
C PRO A 199 -0.23 6.24 17.02
N ALA A 200 -1.07 5.70 16.12
CA ALA A 200 -2.24 6.40 15.59
C ALA A 200 -3.40 6.48 16.59
N ASN A 201 -3.41 5.66 17.65
CA ASN A 201 -4.51 5.62 18.63
C ASN A 201 -4.82 6.99 19.22
N ARG A 202 -3.79 7.77 19.58
CA ARG A 202 -3.99 9.10 20.16
C ARG A 202 -4.71 10.06 19.21
N MET A 203 -4.45 9.95 17.91
CA MET A 203 -5.09 10.81 16.90
C MET A 203 -6.56 10.43 16.73
N ILE A 204 -6.87 9.12 16.75
CA ILE A 204 -8.24 8.62 16.66
C ILE A 204 -9.04 8.96 17.93
N ASP A 205 -8.49 8.68 19.11
CA ASP A 205 -9.16 8.85 20.39
C ASP A 205 -9.42 10.33 20.75
N THR A 206 -8.66 11.27 20.18
CA THR A 206 -8.82 12.72 20.41
C THR A 206 -9.53 13.45 19.28
N ALA A 207 -9.86 12.76 18.18
CA ALA A 207 -10.62 13.34 17.09
C ALA A 207 -12.04 13.72 17.53
N PHE A 208 -12.57 14.83 17.00
CA PHE A 208 -13.95 15.25 17.25
C PHE A 208 -14.97 14.20 16.75
N ASP A 209 -14.71 13.62 15.58
CA ASP A 209 -15.46 12.47 15.04
C ASP A 209 -14.45 11.39 14.59
N PRO A 210 -14.17 10.38 15.43
CA PRO A 210 -13.23 9.30 15.11
C PRO A 210 -13.64 8.50 13.86
N TYR A 211 -14.95 8.34 13.63
CA TYR A 211 -15.46 7.62 12.47
C TYR A 211 -15.10 8.36 11.16
N VAL A 212 -15.41 9.65 11.10
CA VAL A 212 -15.09 10.47 9.91
C VAL A 212 -13.58 10.53 9.69
N PHE A 213 -12.78 10.66 10.76
CA PHE A 213 -11.33 10.65 10.68
C PHE A 213 -10.79 9.35 10.03
N VAL A 214 -11.23 8.19 10.52
CA VAL A 214 -10.81 6.89 9.98
C VAL A 214 -11.31 6.68 8.55
N ARG A 215 -12.55 7.06 8.25
CA ARG A 215 -13.12 7.01 6.88
C ARG A 215 -12.28 7.84 5.91
N SER A 216 -11.96 9.08 6.26
CA SER A 216 -11.13 9.97 5.44
C SER A 216 -9.72 9.43 5.24
N ALA A 217 -9.09 8.87 6.28
CA ALA A 217 -7.77 8.25 6.17
C ALA A 217 -7.78 7.01 5.25
N TYR A 218 -8.83 6.18 5.35
CA TYR A 218 -9.03 5.05 4.46
C TYR A 218 -9.17 5.50 3.00
N THR A 219 -10.04 6.46 2.71
CA THR A 219 -10.24 6.97 1.35
C THR A 219 -8.96 7.56 0.76
N GLN A 220 -8.20 8.34 1.53
CA GLN A 220 -6.90 8.87 1.07
C GLN A 220 -5.89 7.77 0.75
N THR A 221 -5.86 6.71 1.57
CA THR A 221 -4.98 5.56 1.34
C THR A 221 -5.38 4.81 0.07
N MET A 222 -6.68 4.63 -0.16
CA MET A 222 -7.19 3.99 -1.35
C MET A 222 -6.94 4.82 -2.62
N ASP A 223 -7.16 6.13 -2.57
CA ASP A 223 -6.84 7.03 -3.68
C ASP A 223 -5.36 6.98 -4.05
N LYS A 224 -4.49 6.91 -3.04
CA LYS A 224 -3.05 6.72 -3.25
C LYS A 224 -2.75 5.40 -3.96
N ARG A 225 -3.31 4.28 -3.48
CA ARG A 225 -3.12 2.96 -4.09
C ARG A 225 -3.61 2.90 -5.53
N LEU A 226 -4.76 3.49 -5.82
CA LEU A 226 -5.30 3.57 -7.19
C LEU A 226 -4.39 4.36 -8.13
N LYS A 227 -3.83 5.49 -7.67
CA LYS A 227 -2.87 6.29 -8.44
C LYS A 227 -1.57 5.54 -8.68
N GLU A 228 -1.05 4.84 -7.68
CA GLU A 228 0.15 4.01 -7.80
C GLU A 228 -0.08 2.86 -8.79
N ASN A 229 -1.19 2.12 -8.62
CA ASN A 229 -1.60 1.04 -9.51
C ASN A 229 -1.72 1.49 -10.98
N LEU A 230 -2.33 2.65 -11.21
CA LEU A 230 -2.40 3.30 -12.52
C LEU A 230 -1.01 3.59 -13.09
N ALA A 231 -0.15 4.26 -12.32
CA ALA A 231 1.19 4.64 -12.75
C ALA A 231 2.05 3.42 -13.13
N GLU A 232 1.96 2.34 -12.35
CA GLU A 232 2.62 1.07 -12.63
C GLU A 232 2.11 0.42 -13.91
N THR A 233 0.79 0.45 -14.14
CA THR A 233 0.21 -0.06 -15.38
C THR A 233 0.72 0.71 -16.59
N PHE A 234 0.74 2.05 -16.52
CA PHE A 234 1.31 2.89 -17.57
C PHE A 234 2.78 2.59 -17.83
N LYS A 235 3.58 2.46 -16.76
CA LYS A 235 5.01 2.11 -16.84
C LYS A 235 5.21 0.74 -17.48
N SER A 236 4.44 -0.28 -17.07
CA SER A 236 4.50 -1.63 -17.66
C SER A 236 4.21 -1.58 -19.16
N LYS A 237 3.11 -0.91 -19.55
CA LYS A 237 2.71 -0.80 -20.96
C LYS A 237 3.71 -0.04 -21.82
N HIS A 238 4.30 1.04 -21.29
CA HIS A 238 5.30 1.84 -22.01
C HIS A 238 6.64 1.11 -22.16
N ILE A 239 7.14 0.43 -21.12
CA ILE A 239 8.38 -0.35 -21.22
C ILE A 239 8.23 -1.50 -22.23
N VAL A 240 7.07 -2.17 -22.22
CA VAL A 240 6.78 -3.22 -23.21
C VAL A 240 6.65 -2.63 -24.62
N SER A 241 6.12 -1.42 -24.77
CA SER A 241 6.02 -0.73 -26.06
C SER A 241 7.37 -0.24 -26.58
N SER A 242 8.29 0.21 -25.72
CA SER A 242 9.63 0.67 -26.13
C SER A 242 10.55 -0.50 -26.50
N ASN A 243 10.35 -1.68 -25.91
CA ASN A 243 11.07 -2.91 -26.26
C ASN A 243 10.46 -3.68 -27.45
N ARG A 244 9.42 -3.14 -28.11
CA ARG A 244 8.86 -3.66 -29.38
C ARG A 244 9.59 -3.14 -30.63
N LEU A 245 10.78 -2.56 -30.48
CA LEU A 245 11.70 -2.32 -31.60
C LEU A 245 12.33 -3.67 -31.98
N THR A 246 11.94 -4.18 -33.14
CA THR A 246 12.48 -5.39 -33.73
C THR A 246 13.93 -5.16 -34.17
N VAL A 247 14.72 -6.23 -34.38
CA VAL A 247 16.10 -6.14 -34.90
C VAL A 247 16.18 -5.36 -36.24
N GLN A 248 15.07 -5.25 -36.97
CA GLN A 248 14.97 -4.41 -38.18
C GLN A 248 15.00 -2.91 -37.88
N ASP A 249 14.48 -2.47 -36.73
CA ASP A 249 14.44 -1.07 -36.35
C ASP A 249 15.84 -0.55 -35.96
N PHE A 250 16.73 -1.43 -35.48
CA PHE A 250 18.15 -1.10 -35.23
C PHE A 250 18.97 -0.89 -36.51
N LYS A 251 18.54 -1.42 -37.66
CA LYS A 251 19.22 -1.14 -38.95
C LYS A 251 18.87 0.25 -39.49
N ASN A 252 17.67 0.75 -39.22
CA ASN A 252 17.21 2.03 -39.77
C ASN A 252 17.58 3.24 -38.89
N VAL A 253 17.97 3.03 -37.63
CA VAL A 253 18.47 4.11 -36.75
C VAL A 253 19.96 4.41 -36.99
N SER A 254 20.70 3.51 -37.64
CA SER A 254 22.09 3.79 -38.05
C SER A 254 22.21 4.78 -39.22
N ASP A 255 21.10 5.09 -39.90
CA ASP A 255 21.09 5.90 -41.13
C ASP A 255 20.21 7.17 -41.03
N ALA A 256 19.63 7.46 -39.86
CA ALA A 256 18.73 8.60 -39.68
C ALA A 256 19.46 9.85 -39.14
N ASP A 257 20.29 10.47 -39.99
CA ASP A 257 20.99 11.73 -39.72
C ASP A 257 20.09 12.98 -39.79
N ASN A 258 18.78 12.86 -39.95
CA ASN A 258 17.90 14.02 -40.19
C ASN A 258 16.88 14.25 -39.08
N ALA A 259 17.04 15.40 -38.40
CA ALA A 259 16.24 15.95 -37.31
C ALA A 259 14.77 16.27 -37.64
N THR A 260 14.18 15.65 -38.67
CA THR A 260 12.83 15.96 -39.16
C THR A 260 11.77 14.96 -38.66
N GLU A 261 12.17 13.88 -37.97
CA GLU A 261 11.25 12.82 -37.52
C GLU A 261 10.83 12.91 -36.03
N LEU A 262 11.17 14.02 -35.36
CA LEU A 262 10.79 14.26 -33.96
C LEU A 262 9.51 15.12 -33.82
N ASP A 263 9.10 15.85 -34.86
CA ASP A 263 7.90 16.69 -34.84
C ASP A 263 6.61 15.90 -35.18
N SER A 264 6.70 14.84 -35.98
CA SER A 264 5.53 14.04 -36.41
C SER A 264 4.90 13.20 -35.29
N LYS A 265 5.57 13.07 -34.14
CA LYS A 265 5.10 12.31 -32.96
C LYS A 265 4.63 13.21 -31.81
N GLY A 266 4.66 14.54 -31.97
CA GLY A 266 4.05 15.48 -31.02
C GLY A 266 4.68 15.51 -29.61
N ILE A 267 5.95 15.15 -29.47
CA ILE A 267 6.66 15.19 -28.18
C ILE A 267 7.64 16.35 -28.19
N SER A 268 7.43 17.33 -27.31
CA SER A 268 8.39 18.43 -27.16
C SER A 268 9.65 17.95 -26.44
N LEU A 269 10.80 18.48 -26.86
CA LEU A 269 12.12 18.22 -26.30
C LEU A 269 12.22 18.48 -24.77
N GLU A 270 11.29 19.24 -24.19
CA GLU A 270 11.22 19.43 -22.73
C GLU A 270 10.63 18.22 -22.00
N GLN A 271 9.62 17.54 -22.54
CA GLN A 271 9.03 16.34 -21.92
C GLN A 271 9.99 15.14 -21.92
N ALA A 272 10.91 15.09 -22.88
CA ALA A 272 11.96 14.09 -22.93
C ALA A 272 13.09 14.33 -21.91
N LYS A 273 13.30 15.57 -21.47
CA LYS A 273 14.32 15.92 -20.47
C LYS A 273 13.83 15.68 -19.03
N ASP A 274 12.57 15.98 -18.73
CA ASP A 274 11.98 15.76 -17.40
C ASP A 274 11.71 14.28 -17.07
N SER A 275 11.65 13.41 -18.08
CA SER A 275 11.41 11.97 -17.91
C SER A 275 12.67 11.15 -17.59
N GLY A 276 13.84 11.79 -17.46
CA GLY A 276 15.09 11.11 -17.10
C GLY A 276 15.54 10.06 -18.13
N PHE A 277 15.13 10.20 -19.39
CA PHE A 277 15.29 9.18 -20.43
C PHE A 277 16.70 9.09 -21.03
N ILE A 278 17.68 9.82 -20.48
CA ILE A 278 19.10 9.63 -20.80
C ILE A 278 19.78 9.04 -19.57
N PHE A 279 19.85 7.72 -19.53
CA PHE A 279 20.86 7.05 -18.70
C PHE A 279 22.23 7.37 -19.29
N ALA A 280 23.01 8.15 -18.53
CA ALA A 280 24.44 8.26 -18.72
C ALA A 280 25.07 6.87 -18.53
N ASN A 281 25.30 6.17 -19.64
CA ASN A 281 26.45 5.28 -19.75
C ASN A 281 27.67 6.18 -19.97
N GLU A 282 28.43 6.44 -18.91
CA GLU A 282 29.82 6.87 -19.06
C GLU A 282 30.71 5.81 -18.41
N PRO A 283 31.63 5.17 -19.18
CA PRO A 283 32.43 4.08 -18.66
C PRO A 283 33.50 4.60 -17.71
N ALA A 284 33.81 3.80 -16.69
CA ALA A 284 34.94 4.02 -15.81
C ALA A 284 36.26 4.10 -16.61
N ALA A 285 36.98 5.21 -16.51
CA ALA A 285 38.36 5.34 -16.97
C ALA A 285 39.25 5.91 -15.86
N LYS A 286 40.43 5.30 -15.76
CA LYS A 286 41.47 5.41 -14.74
C LYS A 286 42.19 6.77 -14.71
N ASP A 287 42.75 7.06 -13.53
CA ASP A 287 43.90 7.92 -13.21
C ASP A 287 44.55 8.76 -14.32
N THR A 288 44.71 10.06 -14.07
CA THR A 288 46.00 10.77 -14.20
C THR A 288 45.96 12.11 -13.48
N ALA A 289 46.83 12.25 -12.49
CA ALA A 289 47.18 13.54 -11.90
C ALA A 289 47.87 14.43 -12.94
N THR A 290 47.53 15.73 -12.99
CA THR A 290 48.52 16.77 -13.31
C THR A 290 48.15 18.12 -12.69
N LYS A 291 49.13 18.67 -11.95
CA LYS A 291 49.21 20.01 -11.36
C LYS A 291 48.94 21.16 -12.35
N LYS A 292 48.28 22.21 -11.83
CA LYS A 292 48.64 23.66 -11.86
C LYS A 292 47.54 24.36 -11.03
N GLY A 293 47.74 25.13 -9.97
CA GLY A 293 48.83 26.03 -9.59
C GLY A 293 48.26 27.46 -9.49
N GLY A 294 48.18 28.04 -8.28
CA GLY A 294 47.83 29.46 -8.02
C GLY A 294 46.79 29.65 -6.91
N THR A 295 47.13 29.49 -5.62
CA THR A 295 47.45 30.57 -4.66
C THR A 295 46.59 31.84 -4.76
N THR A 296 45.73 32.04 -3.76
CA THR A 296 45.82 33.22 -2.89
C THR A 296 45.31 32.88 -1.49
N LYS A 297 46.14 33.28 -0.53
CA LYS A 297 46.08 33.05 0.92
C LYS A 297 45.59 34.35 1.58
N LEU A 298 45.32 34.24 2.89
CA LEU A 298 45.18 35.32 3.91
C LEU A 298 43.75 35.85 4.10
N ALA A 299 43.21 35.98 5.32
CA ALA A 299 43.68 35.61 6.65
C ALA A 299 42.49 35.75 7.62
N ASP A 300 42.37 34.82 8.56
CA ASP A 300 41.78 35.05 9.89
C ASP A 300 42.78 35.90 10.71
N PRO A 301 42.31 36.70 11.69
CA PRO A 301 42.46 36.19 13.04
C PRO A 301 41.28 36.47 14.00
N ALA A 302 41.03 35.44 14.79
CA ALA A 302 40.34 35.37 16.07
C ALA A 302 40.44 36.62 16.99
N ALA A 303 39.42 36.87 17.81
CA ALA A 303 39.37 36.35 19.18
C ALA A 303 38.38 37.12 20.11
N THR A 304 37.73 36.33 20.98
CA THR A 304 37.39 36.61 22.40
C THR A 304 36.24 37.54 22.81
N LYS A 305 35.33 36.94 23.62
CA LYS A 305 34.85 37.33 24.99
C LYS A 305 33.33 37.52 25.15
N THR A 306 32.73 36.55 25.85
CA THR A 306 31.57 36.68 26.76
C THR A 306 32.08 36.99 28.18
N PRO A 307 31.26 37.32 29.20
CA PRO A 307 30.11 38.24 29.37
C PRO A 307 30.40 39.30 30.47
N PRO A 308 29.39 40.02 31.02
CA PRO A 308 29.21 39.91 32.48
C PRO A 308 27.76 39.86 32.98
N LYS A 309 27.61 39.33 34.21
CA LYS A 309 26.46 39.42 35.12
C LYS A 309 26.47 40.75 35.90
N SER A 310 25.29 41.29 36.22
CA SER A 310 24.95 42.01 37.48
C SER A 310 23.42 42.17 37.57
N LYS A 311 22.73 41.57 38.56
CA LYS A 311 22.22 42.20 39.82
C LYS A 311 21.26 43.38 39.57
N GLU A 312 19.95 43.24 39.83
CA GLU A 312 19.24 43.44 41.12
C GLU A 312 18.73 44.89 41.28
N GLU A 313 17.44 45.18 41.07
CA GLU A 313 16.67 46.11 41.92
C GLU A 313 15.14 46.07 41.74
N LYS A 314 14.47 46.14 42.89
CA LYS A 314 13.07 46.39 43.26
C LYS A 314 12.16 47.11 42.25
N LYS A 315 10.92 46.61 42.09
CA LYS A 315 9.71 47.17 42.73
C LYS A 315 8.53 46.20 42.62
#